data_AF-A0A1R2CGT7-F1
#
_entry.id   AF-A0A1R2CGT7-F1
#
_cell.length_a   1.000
_cell.length_b   1.000
_cell.length_c   1.000
_cell.angle_alpha   90.00
_cell.angle_beta   90.00
_cell.angle_gamma   90.00
#
_symmetry.space_group_name_H-M   'P 1'
#
loop_
_entity.id
_entity.type
_entity.pdbx_description
1 polymer ?
#
loop_
_entity_poly.entity_id
_entity_poly.type
_entity_poly.pdbx_seq_one_letter_code
_entity_poly.pdbx_strand_id
1 'polypeptide(L)'
;MVETDLFLPMIAGTIFYSLLNLGIRSRLKIPPSLEKKDKFDFIGQHISLIHSVEAIVMCIFSYTYSKGIDYYGETDYIQVVTLAFSLGYFTYDVIYAEIYGVHDWPMRIHHIFVLAGGICLLLQTRGGAIGPICLFLTELSNPFMQVRLILKGRRMENTRFYKLNEMIFGLVFITNRGGFGTLVNYNVHQYALPWLLKCMVSGVYGVSLYWIFLILNMLGKELKNKKSPSWVEQYFLSFMNSVKANQVLLVCGIITWSLFLPITLCSLGFGPLHIIYKGFQLV
;
A
#
# COMPACT_ATOMS: atom_id res chain seq x y z
N MET A 1 16.39 -5.00 22.87
CA MET A 1 15.19 -4.16 23.04
C MET A 1 14.28 -4.87 24.02
N VAL A 2 13.79 -4.20 25.06
CA VAL A 2 12.76 -4.77 25.94
C VAL A 2 11.44 -4.77 25.13
N GLU A 3 10.59 -5.79 25.24
CA GLU A 3 9.37 -5.92 24.42
C GLU A 3 8.47 -4.66 24.45
N THR A 4 8.49 -3.92 25.56
CA THR A 4 7.77 -2.65 25.74
C THR A 4 8.23 -1.55 24.77
N ASP A 5 9.49 -1.58 24.35
CA ASP A 5 10.07 -0.56 23.46
C ASP A 5 9.55 -0.70 22.02
N LEU A 6 9.06 -1.89 21.64
CA LEU A 6 8.60 -2.18 20.27
C LEU A 6 7.23 -1.55 19.97
N PHE A 7 6.33 -1.56 20.97
CA PHE A 7 4.96 -1.06 20.81
C PHE A 7 4.80 0.41 21.23
N LEU A 8 5.76 0.97 21.97
CA LEU A 8 5.70 2.37 22.38
C LEU A 8 5.56 3.35 21.18
N PRO A 9 6.32 3.21 20.07
CA PRO A 9 6.13 4.08 18.91
C PRO A 9 4.76 3.88 18.25
N MET A 10 4.19 2.67 18.30
CA MET A 10 2.85 2.38 17.78
C MET A 10 1.77 3.10 18.60
N ILE A 11 1.85 3.02 19.93
CA ILE A 11 0.93 3.74 20.83
C ILE A 11 1.08 5.25 20.63
N ALA A 12 2.33 5.75 20.54
CA ALA A 12 2.60 7.15 20.27
C ALA A 12 2.01 7.60 18.93
N GLY A 13 2.15 6.79 17.88
CA GLY A 13 1.55 7.03 16.57
C GLY A 13 0.02 7.11 16.66
N THR A 14 -0.65 6.15 17.30
CA THR A 14 -2.11 6.16 17.45
C THR A 14 -2.61 7.41 18.19
N ILE A 15 -1.92 7.83 19.26
CA ILE A 15 -2.24 9.05 19.99
C ILE A 15 -2.01 10.28 19.09
N PHE A 16 -0.86 10.34 18.41
CA PHE A 16 -0.52 11.44 17.51
C PHE A 16 -1.59 11.64 16.43
N TYR A 17 -1.99 10.59 15.72
CA TYR A 17 -3.00 10.67 14.66
C TYR A 17 -4.40 11.00 15.20
N SER A 18 -4.72 10.54 16.41
CA SER A 18 -5.96 10.92 17.11
C SER A 18 -6.00 12.41 17.44
N LEU A 19 -4.89 12.98 17.93
CA LEU A 19 -4.76 14.41 18.20
C LEU A 19 -4.73 15.23 16.91
N LEU A 20 -4.04 14.75 15.89
CA LEU A 20 -4.01 15.36 14.56
C LEU A 20 -5.41 15.48 13.96
N ASN A 21 -6.24 14.43 14.09
CA ASN A 21 -7.64 14.47 13.68
C ASN A 21 -8.41 15.59 14.39
N LEU A 22 -8.25 15.77 15.70
CA LEU A 22 -8.88 16.87 16.44
C LEU A 22 -8.41 18.23 15.92
N GLY A 23 -7.10 18.37 15.69
CA GLY A 23 -6.50 19.57 15.12
C GLY A 23 -7.06 19.91 13.75
N ILE A 24 -7.08 18.94 12.83
CA ILE A 24 -7.62 19.10 11.47
C ILE A 24 -9.11 19.44 11.52
N ARG A 25 -9.91 18.72 12.29
CA ARG A 25 -11.35 19.00 12.43
C ARG A 25 -11.65 20.42 12.90
N SER A 26 -10.80 20.97 13.77
CA SER A 26 -10.98 22.33 14.29
C SER A 26 -10.64 23.44 13.29
N ARG A 27 -9.84 23.16 12.25
CA ARG A 27 -9.31 24.16 11.31
C ARG A 27 -9.74 23.96 9.86
N LEU A 28 -10.05 22.73 9.46
CA LEU A 28 -10.32 22.38 8.08
C LEU A 28 -11.68 22.91 7.65
N LYS A 29 -11.69 23.68 6.56
CA LYS A 29 -12.93 24.11 5.91
C LYS A 29 -13.50 22.96 5.09
N ILE A 30 -14.48 22.28 5.66
CA ILE A 30 -15.16 21.15 5.02
C ILE A 30 -16.20 21.69 4.02
N PRO A 31 -16.22 21.23 2.77
CA PRO A 31 -17.25 21.63 1.81
C PRO A 31 -18.67 21.34 2.35
N PRO A 32 -19.59 22.32 2.37
CA PRO A 32 -20.91 22.16 2.97
C PRO A 32 -21.78 21.17 2.21
N SER A 33 -21.49 20.96 0.91
CA SER A 33 -22.21 20.09 0.00
C SER A 33 -22.01 18.59 0.23
N LEU A 34 -21.05 18.19 1.08
CA LEU A 34 -20.78 16.79 1.35
C LEU A 34 -21.79 16.21 2.34
N GLU A 35 -22.17 14.94 2.14
CA GLU A 35 -22.97 14.21 3.10
C GLU A 35 -22.17 13.90 4.37
N LYS A 36 -22.86 13.49 5.44
CA LYS A 36 -22.22 13.25 6.75
C LYS A 36 -21.05 12.28 6.66
N LYS A 37 -21.22 11.15 5.96
CA LYS A 37 -20.17 10.15 5.77
C LYS A 37 -18.99 10.73 4.97
N ASP A 38 -19.28 11.39 3.86
CA ASP A 38 -18.26 11.97 2.97
C ASP A 38 -17.47 13.10 3.63
N LYS A 39 -18.07 13.82 4.60
CA LYS A 39 -17.33 14.78 5.42
C LYS A 39 -16.25 14.11 6.26
N PHE A 40 -16.55 12.95 6.86
CA PHE A 40 -15.57 12.21 7.65
C PHE A 40 -14.52 11.54 6.78
N ASP A 41 -14.91 11.05 5.61
CA ASP A 41 -13.98 10.54 4.61
C ASP A 41 -13.02 11.65 4.15
N PHE A 42 -13.55 12.83 3.81
CA PHE A 42 -12.77 14.00 3.43
C PHE A 42 -11.75 14.43 4.48
N ILE A 43 -12.11 14.41 5.77
CA ILE A 43 -11.16 14.65 6.87
C ILE A 43 -10.10 13.55 6.91
N GLY A 44 -10.52 12.28 6.81
CA GLY A 44 -9.63 11.11 6.80
C GLY A 44 -8.56 11.21 5.71
N GLN A 45 -8.93 11.65 4.51
CA GLN A 45 -7.98 11.82 3.41
C GLN A 45 -6.85 12.82 3.72
N HIS A 46 -7.11 13.86 4.53
CA HIS A 46 -6.05 14.80 4.95
C HIS A 46 -5.09 14.18 5.95
N ILE A 47 -5.60 13.34 6.86
CA ILE A 47 -4.79 12.62 7.85
C ILE A 47 -3.92 11.58 7.14
N SER A 48 -4.53 10.80 6.24
CA SER A 48 -3.83 9.82 5.42
C SER A 48 -2.79 10.47 4.50
N LEU A 49 -3.05 11.67 3.97
CA LEU A 49 -2.05 12.42 3.20
C LEU A 49 -0.82 12.76 4.06
N ILE A 50 -1.03 13.23 5.28
CA ILE A 50 0.08 13.55 6.21
C ILE A 50 0.85 12.26 6.54
N HIS A 51 0.14 11.18 6.86
CA HIS A 51 0.76 9.89 7.15
C HIS A 51 1.62 9.40 5.99
N SER A 52 1.06 9.37 4.77
CA SER A 52 1.79 8.84 3.62
C SER A 52 3.08 9.62 3.33
N VAL A 53 3.06 10.95 3.46
CA VAL A 53 4.27 11.78 3.31
C VAL A 53 5.29 11.51 4.41
N GLU A 54 4.84 11.42 5.66
CA GLU A 54 5.68 11.10 6.82
C GLU A 54 6.31 9.71 6.69
N ALA A 55 5.51 8.69 6.37
CA ALA A 55 5.95 7.31 6.19
C ALA A 55 7.00 7.21 5.08
N ILE A 56 6.80 7.89 3.95
CA ILE A 56 7.80 7.96 2.87
C ILE A 56 9.14 8.51 3.39
N VAL A 57 9.11 9.62 4.13
CA VAL A 57 10.32 10.24 4.68
C VAL A 57 11.00 9.32 5.68
N MET A 58 10.23 8.70 6.58
CA MET A 58 10.74 7.76 7.58
C MET A 58 11.34 6.51 6.94
N CYS A 59 10.73 5.97 5.89
CA CYS A 59 11.28 4.86 5.13
C CYS A 59 12.59 5.21 4.41
N ILE A 60 12.69 6.39 3.80
CA ILE A 60 13.94 6.87 3.17
C ILE A 60 15.04 7.02 4.23
N PHE A 61 14.70 7.60 5.39
CA PHE A 61 15.64 7.70 6.50
C PHE A 61 16.08 6.32 7.01
N SER A 62 15.15 5.40 7.22
CA SER A 62 15.45 4.03 7.63
C SER A 62 16.36 3.32 6.62
N TYR A 63 16.08 3.45 5.32
CA TYR A 63 16.90 2.85 4.27
C TYR A 63 18.32 3.39 4.26
N THR A 64 18.48 4.71 4.36
CA THR A 64 19.80 5.36 4.36
C THR A 64 20.59 5.07 5.64
N TYR A 65 19.94 5.01 6.80
CA TYR A 65 20.54 4.67 8.08
C TYR A 65 21.01 3.20 8.12
N SER A 66 20.12 2.26 7.75
CA SER A 66 20.41 0.82 7.71
C SER A 66 21.27 0.40 6.52
N LYS A 67 21.70 1.33 5.67
CA LYS A 67 22.55 1.11 4.48
C LYS A 67 21.97 0.12 3.45
N GLY A 68 20.64 0.08 3.32
CA GLY A 68 19.97 -0.74 2.32
C GLY A 68 18.88 -1.65 2.87
N ILE A 69 18.59 -2.71 2.13
CA ILE A 69 17.63 -3.75 2.50
C ILE A 69 18.40 -5.04 2.72
N ASP A 70 18.39 -5.53 3.96
CA ASP A 70 18.93 -6.83 4.32
C ASP A 70 17.81 -7.67 4.94
N TYR A 71 17.45 -8.76 4.26
CA TYR A 71 16.40 -9.68 4.69
C TYR A 71 16.88 -10.67 5.78
N TYR A 72 18.19 -10.84 5.95
CA TYR A 72 18.80 -11.69 6.98
C TYR A 72 19.35 -10.88 8.16
N GLY A 73 19.59 -9.59 7.95
CA GLY A 73 20.14 -8.67 8.92
C GLY A 73 19.32 -8.57 10.20
N GLU A 74 19.98 -8.17 11.27
CA GLU A 74 19.32 -7.85 12.53
C GLU A 74 18.39 -6.65 12.35
N THR A 75 17.27 -6.66 13.08
CA THR A 75 16.29 -5.59 13.01
C THR A 75 16.80 -4.36 13.75
N ASP A 76 16.98 -3.26 13.01
CA ASP A 76 17.42 -1.98 13.57
C ASP A 76 16.29 -1.27 14.30
N TYR A 77 16.62 -0.51 15.35
CA TYR A 77 15.64 0.29 16.07
C TYR A 77 14.91 1.30 15.17
N ILE A 78 15.59 1.87 14.16
CA ILE A 78 14.96 2.79 13.20
C ILE A 78 13.92 2.08 12.33
N GLN A 79 14.15 0.81 11.97
CA GLN A 79 13.17 0.01 11.22
C GLN A 79 11.94 -0.27 12.09
N VAL A 80 12.16 -0.59 13.37
CA VAL A 80 11.09 -0.77 14.37
C VAL A 80 10.28 0.51 14.50
N VAL A 81 10.91 1.66 14.77
CA VAL A 81 10.20 2.94 14.92
C VAL A 81 9.43 3.28 13.65
N THR A 82 10.03 3.09 12.48
CA THR A 82 9.40 3.36 11.18
C THR A 82 8.12 2.58 10.99
N LEU A 83 8.19 1.27 11.21
CA LEU A 83 7.05 0.38 11.08
C LEU A 83 6.02 0.60 12.19
N ALA A 84 6.45 0.62 13.45
CA ALA A 84 5.57 0.71 14.62
C ALA A 84 4.76 2.02 14.61
N PHE A 85 5.40 3.17 14.35
CA PHE A 85 4.69 4.44 14.29
C PHE A 85 3.63 4.46 13.19
N SER A 86 3.93 3.85 12.03
CA SER A 86 2.98 3.70 10.93
C SER A 86 1.85 2.72 11.26
N LEU A 87 2.13 1.63 11.99
CA LEU A 87 1.07 0.77 12.53
C LEU A 87 0.17 1.53 13.51
N GLY A 88 0.72 2.52 14.21
CA GLY A 88 -0.05 3.45 15.02
C GLY A 88 -1.10 4.23 14.20
N TYR A 89 -0.72 4.71 13.01
CA TYR A 89 -1.66 5.26 12.02
C TYR A 89 -2.70 4.21 11.59
N PHE A 90 -2.27 3.03 11.15
CA PHE A 90 -3.20 2.00 10.65
C PHE A 90 -4.21 1.57 11.72
N THR A 91 -3.82 1.51 13.00
CA THR A 91 -4.72 1.27 14.12
C THR A 91 -5.72 2.41 14.29
N TYR A 92 -5.25 3.66 14.31
CA TYR A 92 -6.12 4.83 14.34
C TYR A 92 -7.13 4.80 13.18
N ASP A 93 -6.66 4.51 11.97
CA ASP A 93 -7.44 4.58 10.75
C ASP A 93 -8.53 3.51 10.70
N VAL A 94 -8.26 2.27 11.16
CA VAL A 94 -9.31 1.24 11.33
C VAL A 94 -10.37 1.70 12.33
N ILE A 95 -9.96 2.20 13.50
CA ILE A 95 -10.92 2.65 14.53
C ILE A 95 -11.78 3.79 13.99
N TYR A 96 -11.14 4.79 13.36
CA TYR A 96 -11.83 5.89 12.72
C TYR A 96 -12.81 5.40 11.65
N ALA A 97 -12.35 4.51 10.79
CA ALA A 97 -13.12 4.02 9.67
C ALA A 97 -14.33 3.19 10.08
N GLU A 98 -14.23 2.38 11.13
CA GLU A 98 -15.36 1.61 11.64
C GLU A 98 -16.36 2.48 12.39
N ILE A 99 -15.91 3.49 13.14
CA ILE A 99 -16.80 4.45 13.81
C ILE A 99 -17.64 5.25 12.80
N TYR A 100 -17.02 5.70 11.71
CA TYR A 100 -17.68 6.57 10.72
C TYR A 100 -18.15 5.83 9.45
N GLY A 101 -17.90 4.53 9.35
CA GLY A 101 -18.29 3.67 8.23
C GLY A 101 -17.67 4.09 6.89
N VAL A 102 -16.43 4.59 6.87
CA VAL A 102 -15.80 5.15 5.65
C VAL A 102 -15.05 4.12 4.80
N HIS A 103 -14.57 3.01 5.37
CA HIS A 103 -13.86 1.97 4.61
C HIS A 103 -14.80 1.03 3.85
N ASP A 104 -14.37 0.64 2.65
CA ASP A 104 -14.94 -0.46 1.90
C ASP A 104 -14.28 -1.81 2.28
N TRP A 105 -14.81 -2.91 1.74
CA TRP A 105 -14.31 -4.26 2.05
C TRP A 105 -12.84 -4.48 1.65
N PRO A 106 -12.39 -4.12 0.43
CA PRO A 106 -10.98 -4.20 0.06
C PRO A 106 -10.07 -3.46 1.04
N MET A 107 -10.43 -2.25 1.46
CA MET A 107 -9.64 -1.49 2.43
C MET A 107 -9.59 -2.17 3.79
N ARG A 108 -10.71 -2.70 4.29
CA ARG A 108 -10.71 -3.48 5.55
C ARG A 108 -9.78 -4.70 5.49
N ILE A 109 -9.84 -5.46 4.40
CA ILE A 109 -8.98 -6.62 4.18
C ILE A 109 -7.51 -6.20 4.10
N HIS A 110 -7.21 -5.09 3.42
CA HIS A 110 -5.87 -4.50 3.39
C HIS A 110 -5.35 -4.22 4.80
N HIS A 111 -6.14 -3.54 5.65
CA HIS A 111 -5.75 -3.22 7.02
C HIS A 111 -5.54 -4.47 7.89
N ILE A 112 -6.34 -5.52 7.72
CA ILE A 112 -6.14 -6.80 8.41
C ILE A 112 -4.75 -7.35 8.09
N PHE A 113 -4.39 -7.43 6.80
CA PHE A 113 -3.09 -7.94 6.38
C PHE A 113 -1.93 -7.03 6.82
N VAL A 114 -2.09 -5.71 6.74
CA VAL A 114 -1.06 -4.75 7.16
C VAL A 114 -0.82 -4.82 8.67
N LEU A 115 -1.87 -4.84 9.49
CA LEU A 115 -1.74 -4.91 10.94
C LEU A 115 -1.17 -6.25 11.39
N ALA A 116 -1.70 -7.37 10.88
CA ALA A 116 -1.21 -8.70 11.24
C ALA A 116 0.23 -8.93 10.76
N GLY A 117 0.56 -8.55 9.53
CA GLY A 117 1.91 -8.65 8.98
C GLY A 117 2.90 -7.73 9.68
N GLY A 118 2.48 -6.50 9.98
CA GLY A 118 3.29 -5.52 10.70
C GLY A 118 3.59 -5.94 12.13
N ILE A 119 2.60 -6.44 12.88
CA ILE A 119 2.84 -6.99 14.23
C ILE A 119 3.78 -8.19 14.16
N CYS A 120 3.61 -9.08 13.17
CA CYS A 120 4.52 -10.20 12.97
C CYS A 120 5.96 -9.72 12.74
N LEU A 121 6.17 -8.67 11.94
CA LEU A 121 7.49 -8.05 11.73
C LEU A 121 8.06 -7.39 12.99
N LEU A 122 7.23 -6.69 13.79
CA LEU A 122 7.70 -6.08 15.04
C LEU A 122 8.22 -7.11 16.04
N LEU A 123 7.63 -8.30 16.05
CA LEU A 123 8.03 -9.41 16.93
C LEU A 123 9.24 -10.20 16.38
N GLN A 124 9.73 -9.88 15.18
CA GLN A 124 10.89 -10.52 14.59
C GLN A 124 12.18 -9.80 15.02
N THR A 125 13.23 -10.57 15.27
CA THR A 125 14.57 -10.03 15.57
C THR A 125 15.42 -9.84 14.32
N ARG A 126 14.98 -10.34 13.16
CA ARG A 126 15.69 -10.29 11.88
C ARG A 126 14.75 -9.92 10.73
N GLY A 127 15.30 -9.40 9.64
CA GLY A 127 14.53 -9.03 8.45
C GLY A 127 13.68 -7.77 8.63
N GLY A 128 14.02 -6.92 9.60
CA GLY A 128 13.28 -5.69 9.90
C GLY A 128 13.14 -4.74 8.70
N ALA A 129 14.07 -4.79 7.75
CA ALA A 129 14.04 -4.00 6.52
C ALA A 129 12.79 -4.26 5.63
N ILE A 130 12.13 -5.42 5.79
CA ILE A 130 10.88 -5.77 5.09
C ILE A 130 9.76 -4.79 5.43
N GLY A 131 9.69 -4.33 6.69
CA GLY A 131 8.68 -3.36 7.13
C GLY A 131 8.76 -2.05 6.35
N PRO A 132 9.88 -1.31 6.44
CA PRO A 132 10.06 -0.05 5.71
C PRO A 132 9.94 -0.17 4.19
N ILE A 133 10.45 -1.26 3.56
CA ILE A 133 10.30 -1.39 2.10
C ILE A 133 8.84 -1.64 1.70
N CYS A 134 8.11 -2.52 2.41
CA CYS A 134 6.69 -2.73 2.16
C CYS A 134 5.91 -1.43 2.37
N LEU A 135 6.17 -0.73 3.49
CA LEU A 135 5.53 0.53 3.83
C LEU A 135 5.81 1.63 2.78
N PHE A 136 7.05 1.76 2.33
CA PHE A 136 7.41 2.70 1.27
C PHE A 136 6.68 2.38 -0.03
N LEU A 137 6.68 1.11 -0.43
CA LEU A 137 5.96 0.68 -1.61
C LEU A 137 4.46 0.93 -1.46
N THR A 138 3.94 0.80 -0.24
CA THR A 138 2.53 1.02 0.00
C THR A 138 2.13 2.49 -0.02
N GLU A 139 2.93 3.34 0.60
CA GLU A 139 2.58 4.74 0.78
C GLU A 139 3.00 5.64 -0.39
N LEU A 140 3.94 5.24 -1.25
CA LEU A 140 4.45 6.13 -2.32
C LEU A 140 3.37 6.66 -3.28
N SER A 141 2.33 5.87 -3.57
CA SER A 141 1.20 6.28 -4.41
C SER A 141 0.11 7.02 -3.62
N ASN A 142 0.09 6.91 -2.29
CA ASN A 142 -0.98 7.44 -1.45
C ASN A 142 -1.10 8.98 -1.48
N PRO A 143 -0.03 9.79 -1.50
CA PRO A 143 -0.18 11.24 -1.56
C PRO A 143 -1.03 11.69 -2.77
N PHE A 144 -0.78 11.08 -3.94
CA PHE A 144 -1.55 11.36 -5.15
C PHE A 144 -2.98 10.85 -5.05
N MET A 145 -3.21 9.68 -4.44
CA MET A 145 -4.55 9.16 -4.17
C MET A 145 -5.33 10.12 -3.28
N GLN A 146 -4.71 10.61 -2.20
CA GLN A 146 -5.37 11.48 -1.23
C GLN A 146 -5.66 12.86 -1.80
N VAL A 147 -4.71 13.46 -2.50
CA VAL A 147 -4.95 14.71 -3.24
C VAL A 147 -6.10 14.55 -4.23
N ARG A 148 -6.17 13.43 -4.95
CA ARG A 148 -7.28 13.15 -5.88
C ARG A 148 -8.63 13.14 -5.16
N LEU A 149 -8.75 12.43 -4.04
CA LEU A 149 -10.00 12.33 -3.27
C LEU A 149 -10.39 13.67 -2.63
N ILE A 150 -9.43 14.44 -2.12
CA ILE A 150 -9.67 15.79 -1.60
C ILE A 150 -10.18 16.73 -2.70
N LEU A 151 -9.60 16.69 -3.90
CA LEU A 151 -10.06 17.51 -5.03
C LEU A 151 -11.48 17.11 -5.47
N LYS A 152 -11.82 15.81 -5.46
CA LYS A 152 -13.21 15.35 -5.70
C LYS A 152 -14.17 15.91 -4.66
N GLY A 153 -13.82 15.84 -3.38
CA GLY A 153 -14.63 16.41 -2.30
C GLY A 153 -14.88 17.93 -2.47
N ARG A 154 -13.99 18.63 -3.17
CA ARG A 154 -14.11 20.05 -3.53
C ARG A 154 -14.74 20.31 -4.90
N ARG A 155 -15.21 19.28 -5.62
CA ARG A 155 -15.77 19.37 -6.97
C ARG A 155 -14.79 19.96 -8.02
N MET A 156 -13.52 19.60 -7.91
CA MET A 156 -12.43 20.11 -8.76
C MET A 156 -11.96 19.12 -9.84
N GLU A 157 -12.79 18.13 -10.21
CA GLU A 157 -12.44 17.04 -11.14
C GLU A 157 -12.17 17.54 -12.57
N ASN A 158 -12.77 18.66 -12.96
CA ASN A 158 -12.60 19.23 -14.29
C ASN A 158 -11.26 19.98 -14.46
N THR A 159 -10.51 20.20 -13.39
CA THR A 159 -9.26 20.96 -13.43
C THR A 159 -8.13 20.17 -14.08
N ARG A 160 -7.19 20.88 -14.72
CA ARG A 160 -5.96 20.26 -15.28
C ARG A 160 -5.13 19.60 -14.18
N PHE A 161 -5.06 20.22 -13.01
CA PHE A 161 -4.33 19.69 -11.85
C PHE A 161 -4.89 18.33 -11.40
N TYR A 162 -6.22 18.20 -11.28
CA TYR A 162 -6.86 16.94 -10.95
C TYR A 162 -6.51 15.83 -11.95
N LYS A 163 -6.66 16.11 -13.25
CA LYS A 163 -6.39 15.13 -14.32
C LYS A 163 -4.94 14.68 -14.34
N LEU A 164 -3.99 15.61 -14.17
CA LEU A 164 -2.57 15.30 -14.08
C LEU A 164 -2.26 14.43 -12.85
N ASN A 165 -2.80 14.79 -11.68
CA ASN A 165 -2.61 14.03 -10.46
C ASN A 165 -3.21 12.62 -10.56
N GLU A 166 -4.38 12.46 -11.17
CA GLU A 166 -5.00 11.15 -11.39
C GLU A 166 -4.14 10.25 -12.31
N MET A 167 -3.53 10.82 -13.34
CA MET A 167 -2.59 10.10 -14.21
C MET A 167 -1.32 9.68 -13.46
N ILE A 168 -0.72 10.59 -12.68
CA ILE A 168 0.47 10.30 -11.87
C ILE A 168 0.15 9.21 -10.84
N PHE A 169 -0.99 9.31 -10.14
CA PHE A 169 -1.46 8.28 -9.22
C PHE A 169 -1.50 6.91 -9.90
N GLY A 170 -2.17 6.78 -11.04
CA GLY A 170 -2.27 5.51 -11.75
C GLY A 170 -0.91 4.93 -12.15
N LEU A 171 -0.02 5.78 -12.68
CA LEU A 171 1.33 5.39 -13.09
C LEU A 171 2.16 4.90 -11.90
N VAL A 172 2.23 5.70 -10.83
CA VAL A 172 2.99 5.36 -9.61
C VAL A 172 2.40 4.11 -8.97
N PHE A 173 1.07 3.99 -8.89
CA PHE A 173 0.43 2.82 -8.29
C PHE A 173 0.77 1.53 -9.05
N ILE A 174 0.62 1.51 -10.38
CA ILE A 174 0.87 0.30 -11.18
C ILE A 174 2.36 -0.06 -11.19
N THR A 175 3.25 0.92 -11.39
CA THR A 175 4.70 0.66 -11.44
C THR A 175 5.23 0.20 -10.07
N ASN A 176 4.81 0.88 -9.01
CA ASN A 176 5.31 0.62 -7.66
C ASN A 176 4.71 -0.65 -7.05
N ARG A 177 3.37 -0.76 -7.05
CA ARG A 177 2.69 -1.90 -6.45
C ARG A 177 2.74 -3.13 -7.34
N GLY A 178 2.65 -2.97 -8.65
CA GLY A 178 2.70 -4.07 -9.60
C GLY A 178 4.12 -4.54 -9.86
N GLY A 179 5.01 -3.64 -10.29
CA GLY A 179 6.41 -3.97 -10.60
C GLY A 179 7.22 -4.29 -9.34
N PHE A 180 7.55 -3.27 -8.55
CA PHE A 180 8.38 -3.46 -7.35
C PHE A 180 7.71 -4.32 -6.28
N GLY A 181 6.37 -4.24 -6.13
CA GLY A 181 5.61 -5.12 -5.24
C GLY A 181 5.70 -6.60 -5.61
N THR A 182 5.73 -6.96 -6.91
CA THR A 182 6.01 -8.34 -7.34
C THR A 182 7.38 -8.79 -6.85
N LEU A 183 8.40 -7.95 -7.03
CA LEU A 183 9.78 -8.27 -6.65
C LEU A 183 9.93 -8.46 -5.14
N VAL A 184 9.35 -7.56 -4.33
CA VAL A 184 9.39 -7.69 -2.86
C VAL A 184 8.63 -8.91 -2.38
N ASN A 185 7.42 -9.14 -2.89
CA ASN A 185 6.63 -10.32 -2.52
C ASN A 185 7.37 -11.60 -2.88
N TYR A 186 7.99 -11.65 -4.07
CA TYR A 186 8.82 -12.78 -4.47
C TYR A 186 10.01 -13.01 -3.54
N ASN A 187 10.76 -11.96 -3.22
CA ASN A 187 11.90 -12.02 -2.32
C ASN A 187 11.51 -12.53 -0.93
N VAL A 188 10.42 -12.04 -0.34
CA VAL A 188 9.92 -12.50 0.98
C VAL A 188 9.70 -14.02 1.01
N HIS A 189 9.28 -14.64 -0.10
CA HIS A 189 9.09 -16.09 -0.15
C HIS A 189 10.40 -16.88 -0.19
N GLN A 190 11.49 -16.29 -0.71
CA GLN A 190 12.83 -16.91 -0.77
C GLN A 190 13.52 -16.98 0.60
N TYR A 191 13.19 -16.06 1.51
CA TYR A 191 13.85 -15.98 2.82
C TYR A 191 13.20 -16.89 3.86
N ALA A 192 13.98 -17.28 4.88
CA ALA A 192 13.55 -18.13 6.00
C ALA A 192 12.71 -17.33 7.02
N LEU A 193 11.61 -16.77 6.55
CA LEU A 193 10.64 -15.99 7.34
C LEU A 193 9.45 -16.85 7.77
N PRO A 194 8.75 -16.50 8.86
CA PRO A 194 7.54 -17.19 9.26
C PRO A 194 6.50 -17.22 8.15
N TRP A 195 5.83 -18.36 7.98
CA TRP A 195 4.77 -18.51 6.98
C TRP A 195 3.64 -17.50 7.14
N LEU A 196 3.30 -17.15 8.38
CA LEU A 196 2.30 -16.11 8.64
C LEU A 196 2.68 -14.79 7.95
N LEU A 197 3.92 -14.33 8.13
CA LEU A 197 4.42 -13.10 7.50
C LEU A 197 4.36 -13.18 5.97
N LYS A 198 4.82 -14.30 5.38
CA LYS A 198 4.76 -14.52 3.93
C LYS A 198 3.32 -14.39 3.41
N CYS A 199 2.37 -15.02 4.08
CA CYS A 199 0.95 -14.94 3.73
C CYS A 199 0.40 -13.52 3.88
N MET A 200 0.78 -12.78 4.93
CA MET A 200 0.29 -11.40 5.14
C MET A 200 0.85 -10.45 4.07
N VAL A 201 2.13 -10.55 3.71
CA VAL A 201 2.74 -9.76 2.62
C VAL A 201 2.06 -10.09 1.29
N SER A 202 1.86 -11.38 0.99
CA SER A 202 1.11 -11.82 -0.19
C SER A 202 -0.33 -11.32 -0.18
N GLY A 203 -0.98 -11.24 0.98
CA GLY A 203 -2.31 -10.67 1.14
C GLY A 203 -2.37 -9.19 0.79
N VAL A 204 -1.46 -8.37 1.34
CA VAL A 204 -1.34 -6.94 1.00
C VAL A 204 -1.09 -6.76 -0.51
N TYR A 205 -0.20 -7.57 -1.07
CA TYR A 205 0.11 -7.55 -2.50
C TYR A 205 -1.10 -8.00 -3.35
N GLY A 206 -1.85 -9.01 -2.93
CA GLY A 206 -3.08 -9.46 -3.57
C GLY A 206 -4.17 -8.38 -3.63
N VAL A 207 -4.38 -7.64 -2.55
CA VAL A 207 -5.29 -6.47 -2.56
C VAL A 207 -4.77 -5.39 -3.52
N SER A 208 -3.46 -5.21 -3.62
CA SER A 208 -2.86 -4.28 -4.58
C SER A 208 -3.12 -4.70 -6.03
N LEU A 209 -3.03 -6.00 -6.35
CA LEU A 209 -3.38 -6.55 -7.66
C LEU A 209 -4.86 -6.32 -8.01
N TYR A 210 -5.75 -6.47 -7.01
CA TYR A 210 -7.17 -6.13 -7.18
C TYR A 210 -7.38 -4.66 -7.53
N TRP A 211 -6.72 -3.73 -6.83
CA TRP A 211 -6.80 -2.31 -7.15
C TRP A 211 -6.17 -1.95 -8.49
N ILE A 212 -5.09 -2.61 -8.91
CA ILE A 212 -4.53 -2.49 -10.26
C ILE A 212 -5.59 -2.89 -11.29
N PHE A 213 -6.29 -4.01 -11.09
CA PHE A 213 -7.37 -4.43 -11.98
C PHE A 213 -8.48 -3.36 -12.07
N LEU A 214 -8.86 -2.72 -10.96
CA LEU A 214 -9.83 -1.63 -10.98
C LEU A 214 -9.34 -0.41 -11.77
N ILE A 215 -8.06 -0.03 -11.62
CA ILE A 215 -7.46 1.07 -12.38
C ILE A 215 -7.44 0.75 -13.88
N LEU A 216 -7.00 -0.46 -14.26
CA LEU A 216 -6.99 -0.92 -15.64
C LEU A 216 -8.42 -0.96 -16.24
N ASN A 217 -9.42 -1.32 -15.45
CA ASN A 217 -10.82 -1.30 -15.87
C ASN A 217 -11.34 0.13 -16.10
N MET A 218 -10.91 1.11 -15.32
CA MET A 218 -11.20 2.52 -15.60
C MET A 218 -10.58 2.96 -16.93
N LEU A 219 -9.32 2.60 -17.19
CA LEU A 219 -8.67 2.86 -18.49
C LEU A 219 -9.40 2.17 -19.65
N GLY A 220 -9.85 0.94 -19.46
CA GLY A 220 -10.65 0.21 -20.47
C GLY A 220 -11.95 0.93 -20.84
N LYS A 221 -12.61 1.60 -19.89
CA LYS A 221 -13.82 2.41 -20.19
C LYS A 221 -13.49 3.60 -21.08
N GLU A 222 -12.38 4.29 -20.83
CA GLU A 222 -11.92 5.40 -21.68
C GLU A 222 -11.56 4.92 -23.09
N LEU A 223 -10.87 3.77 -23.20
CA LEU A 223 -10.51 3.17 -24.49
C LEU A 223 -11.74 2.75 -25.31
N LYS A 224 -12.81 2.28 -24.66
CA LYS A 224 -14.05 1.91 -25.35
C LYS A 224 -14.75 3.11 -26.03
N ASN A 225 -14.54 4.32 -25.51
CA ASN A 225 -15.09 5.55 -26.08
C ASN A 225 -14.26 6.09 -27.25
N LYS A 226 -13.08 5.51 -27.50
CA LYS A 226 -12.22 5.87 -28.63
C LYS A 226 -12.83 5.38 -29.94
N LYS A 227 -12.91 6.25 -30.97
CA LYS A 227 -13.52 5.92 -32.28
C LYS A 227 -12.83 4.78 -33.02
N SER A 228 -11.50 4.66 -32.89
CA SER A 228 -10.69 3.66 -33.59
C SER A 228 -9.61 3.09 -32.66
N PRO A 229 -9.95 2.10 -31.80
CA PRO A 229 -8.96 1.41 -30.99
C PRO A 229 -8.06 0.53 -31.87
N SER A 230 -6.76 0.57 -31.60
CA SER A 230 -5.76 -0.31 -32.20
C SER A 230 -6.01 -1.79 -31.84
N TRP A 231 -5.39 -2.72 -32.57
CA TRP A 231 -5.53 -4.15 -32.29
C TRP A 231 -5.06 -4.53 -30.86
N VAL A 232 -4.03 -3.86 -30.33
CA VAL A 232 -3.55 -4.06 -28.95
C VAL A 232 -4.60 -3.59 -27.95
N GLU A 233 -5.21 -2.42 -28.18
CA GLU A 233 -6.28 -1.88 -27.33
C GLU A 233 -7.53 -2.79 -27.37
N GLN A 234 -7.87 -3.35 -28.54
CA GLN A 234 -8.97 -4.30 -28.69
C GLN A 234 -8.70 -5.61 -27.94
N TYR A 235 -7.48 -6.15 -28.05
CA TYR A 235 -7.07 -7.34 -27.30
C TYR A 235 -7.14 -7.10 -25.79
N PHE A 236 -6.61 -5.97 -25.33
CA PHE A 236 -6.69 -5.55 -23.92
C PHE A 236 -8.15 -5.46 -23.44
N LEU A 237 -9.03 -4.81 -24.21
CA LEU A 237 -10.46 -4.71 -23.88
C LEU A 237 -11.13 -6.09 -23.79
N SER A 238 -10.83 -6.99 -24.72
CA SER A 238 -11.35 -8.37 -24.71
C SER A 238 -10.90 -9.14 -23.47
N PHE A 239 -9.62 -9.05 -23.13
CA PHE A 239 -9.06 -9.64 -21.91
C PHE A 239 -9.76 -9.10 -20.66
N MET A 240 -9.84 -7.78 -20.51
CA MET A 240 -10.47 -7.14 -19.34
C MET A 240 -11.95 -7.51 -19.20
N ASN A 241 -12.69 -7.60 -20.32
CA ASN A 241 -14.09 -8.02 -20.31
C ASN A 241 -14.24 -9.49 -19.88
N SER A 242 -13.36 -10.37 -20.35
CA SER A 242 -13.36 -11.79 -19.98
C SER A 242 -13.10 -12.00 -18.49
N VAL A 243 -12.09 -11.31 -17.93
CA VAL A 243 -11.78 -11.36 -16.49
C VAL A 243 -12.93 -10.77 -15.67
N LYS A 244 -13.49 -9.64 -16.09
CA LYS A 244 -14.62 -9.00 -15.40
C LYS A 244 -15.87 -9.88 -15.38
N ALA A 245 -16.14 -10.62 -16.46
CA ALA A 245 -17.26 -11.54 -16.55
C ALA A 245 -17.15 -12.73 -15.58
N ASN A 246 -15.95 -13.03 -15.08
CA ASN A 246 -15.70 -14.15 -14.19
C ASN A 246 -14.93 -13.71 -12.93
N GLN A 247 -15.67 -13.31 -11.90
CA GLN A 247 -15.07 -12.87 -10.62
C GLN A 247 -14.28 -13.97 -9.92
N VAL A 248 -14.65 -15.25 -10.10
CA VAL A 248 -13.88 -16.37 -9.57
C VAL A 248 -12.51 -16.45 -10.24
N LEU A 249 -12.46 -16.30 -11.56
CA LEU A 249 -11.19 -16.25 -12.31
C LEU A 249 -10.29 -15.11 -11.83
N LEU A 250 -10.85 -13.92 -11.57
CA LEU A 250 -10.10 -12.79 -11.02
C LEU A 250 -9.50 -13.14 -9.65
N VAL A 251 -10.30 -13.66 -8.72
CA VAL A 251 -9.84 -14.01 -7.37
C VAL A 251 -8.78 -15.13 -7.42
N CYS A 252 -9.03 -16.20 -8.19
CA CYS A 252 -8.07 -17.28 -8.38
C CYS A 252 -6.77 -16.77 -9.01
N GLY A 253 -6.85 -15.89 -10.01
CA GLY A 253 -5.69 -15.27 -10.63
C GLY A 253 -4.87 -14.44 -9.65
N ILE A 254 -5.53 -13.62 -8.82
CA ILE A 254 -4.87 -12.81 -7.77
C ILE A 254 -4.19 -13.72 -6.74
N ILE A 255 -4.87 -14.74 -6.22
CA ILE A 255 -4.29 -15.65 -5.22
C ILE A 255 -3.12 -16.43 -5.84
N THR A 256 -3.26 -16.86 -7.09
CA THR A 256 -2.19 -17.57 -7.81
C THR A 256 -0.97 -16.68 -7.98
N TRP A 257 -1.15 -15.44 -8.45
CA TRP A 257 -0.05 -14.51 -8.65
C TRP A 257 0.60 -14.08 -7.33
N SER A 258 -0.20 -13.76 -6.32
CA SER A 258 0.29 -13.19 -5.06
C SER A 258 0.89 -14.22 -4.12
N LEU A 259 0.41 -15.47 -4.11
CA LEU A 259 0.84 -16.49 -3.16
C LEU A 259 1.50 -17.70 -3.83
N PHE A 260 0.80 -18.38 -4.74
CA PHE A 260 1.29 -19.65 -5.28
C PHE A 260 2.46 -19.49 -6.25
N LEU A 261 2.46 -18.46 -7.09
CA LEU A 261 3.52 -18.21 -8.06
C LEU A 261 4.88 -17.97 -7.39
N PRO A 262 5.02 -17.10 -6.36
CA PRO A 262 6.25 -16.99 -5.58
C PRO A 262 6.74 -18.31 -4.98
N ILE A 263 5.83 -19.09 -4.40
CA ILE A 263 6.15 -20.40 -3.79
C ILE A 263 6.70 -21.36 -4.85
N THR A 264 6.00 -21.48 -5.98
CA THR A 264 6.40 -22.37 -7.08
C THR A 264 7.73 -21.95 -7.66
N LEU A 265 7.92 -20.67 -7.96
CA LEU A 265 9.18 -20.16 -8.50
C LEU A 265 10.36 -20.39 -7.54
N CYS A 266 10.16 -20.18 -6.23
CA CYS A 266 11.14 -20.51 -5.19
C CYS A 266 11.47 -22.01 -5.16
N SER A 267 10.46 -22.88 -5.23
CA SER A 267 10.65 -24.35 -5.24
C SER A 267 11.40 -24.86 -6.48
N LEU A 268 11.30 -24.15 -7.61
CA LEU A 268 12.00 -24.46 -8.85
C LEU A 268 13.44 -23.92 -8.87
N GLY A 269 13.89 -23.29 -7.77
CA GLY A 269 15.22 -22.69 -7.69
C GLY A 269 15.38 -21.44 -8.56
N PHE A 270 14.27 -20.84 -9.01
CA PHE A 270 14.33 -19.51 -9.57
C PHE A 270 14.57 -18.51 -8.43
N GLY A 271 15.38 -17.47 -8.69
CA GLY A 271 15.60 -16.30 -7.82
C GLY A 271 17.04 -16.15 -7.31
N PRO A 272 17.43 -15.00 -6.72
CA PRO A 272 16.87 -13.63 -6.78
C PRO A 272 17.31 -12.74 -7.98
N LEU A 273 16.89 -11.46 -7.97
CA LEU A 273 17.51 -10.27 -8.62
C LEU A 273 18.14 -9.34 -7.54
N HIS A 274 18.36 -9.82 -6.33
CA HIS A 274 19.63 -9.63 -5.63
C HIS A 274 20.11 -8.22 -5.23
N ILE A 275 19.36 -7.12 -5.33
CA ILE A 275 19.90 -5.75 -5.11
C ILE A 275 20.57 -5.53 -3.74
N ILE A 276 21.90 -5.33 -3.76
CA ILE A 276 22.70 -4.81 -2.63
C ILE A 276 23.42 -3.53 -3.06
N TYR A 277 23.29 -2.45 -2.28
CA TYR A 277 24.09 -1.24 -2.49
C TYR A 277 24.46 -0.48 -1.20
N LYS A 278 25.41 -1.04 -0.44
CA LYS A 278 26.68 -0.43 0.02
C LYS A 278 27.57 -1.52 0.65
N GLY A 279 27.65 -2.64 -0.07
CA GLY A 279 28.60 -3.74 0.09
C GLY A 279 28.07 -4.99 0.82
N PHE A 280 27.63 -6.07 0.17
CA PHE A 280 27.61 -6.42 -1.26
C PHE A 280 26.73 -7.67 -1.45
N GLN A 281 26.28 -7.81 -2.69
CA GLN A 281 25.83 -8.99 -3.44
C GLN A 281 24.39 -9.02 -3.99
N LEU A 282 24.33 -8.44 -5.21
CA LEU A 282 23.56 -8.94 -6.32
C LEU A 282 24.16 -10.23 -6.95
N VAL A 283 23.48 -11.38 -6.89
CA VAL A 283 23.37 -12.45 -7.92
C VAL A 283 22.14 -12.20 -8.81
#